data_AF-A0ABD3DL42-F1
#
_entry.id   AF-A0ABD3DL42-F1
#
_cell.length_a   1.000
_cell.length_b   1.000
_cell.length_c   1.000
_cell.angle_alpha   90.00
_cell.angle_beta   90.00
_cell.angle_gamma   90.00
#
_symmetry.space_group_name_H-M   'P 1'
#
loop_
_entity.id
_entity.type
_entity.pdbx_description
1 polymer ?
#
loop_
_entity_poly.entity_id
_entity_poly.type
_entity_poly.pdbx_seq_one_letter_code
_entity_poly.pdbx_strand_id
1 'polypeptide(L)'
;MAEAAVGATIQVLLENLLTLSKEQIGLVRNFKNDLEKLKQTISMVNDFLHDAEKRQVADRAVKRWMRDLEALAFEADNVFDEFNYHLLSKKVGPTRNKSVKKKVQSLFPFSYRLKLGRSIKDINEKFESINQMASKLGLQNIAAQAPVYVASASRQTDSFSEDPIFLGREEDVSSIVETLITADKKKTGCSSDCWDGWTREDNFSPKSVQS
;
A
#
# COMPACT_ATOMS: atom_id res chain seq x y z
N MET A 1 1.74 -10.68 7.27
CA MET A 1 1.02 -9.82 6.30
C MET A 1 1.30 -8.31 6.49
N ALA A 2 1.98 -7.86 7.56
CA ALA A 2 2.25 -6.43 7.78
C ALA A 2 3.46 -5.84 7.01
N GLU A 3 4.36 -6.67 6.48
CA GLU A 3 5.68 -6.21 5.99
C GLU A 3 5.65 -5.65 4.54
N ALA A 4 4.51 -5.75 3.83
CA ALA A 4 4.34 -5.22 2.46
C ALA A 4 3.88 -3.75 2.42
N ALA A 5 3.58 -3.14 3.58
CA ALA A 5 3.01 -1.80 3.65
C ALA A 5 4.05 -0.68 3.42
N VAL A 6 5.29 -0.89 3.84
CA VAL A 6 6.32 0.18 3.86
C VAL A 6 6.66 0.69 2.45
N GLY A 7 6.74 -0.19 1.46
CA GLY A 7 7.02 0.26 0.10
C GLY A 7 5.89 1.09 -0.50
N ALA A 8 4.64 0.71 -0.25
CA ALA A 8 3.50 1.48 -0.71
C ALA A 8 3.42 2.85 -0.01
N THR A 9 3.68 2.93 1.29
CA THR A 9 3.67 4.22 2.01
C THR A 9 4.76 5.16 1.51
N ILE A 10 5.97 4.66 1.25
CA ILE A 10 7.06 5.47 0.68
C ILE A 10 6.71 6.01 -0.71
N GLN A 11 6.03 5.22 -1.54
CA GLN A 11 5.54 5.69 -2.85
C GLN A 11 4.51 6.82 -2.70
N VAL A 12 3.55 6.67 -1.79
CA VAL A 12 2.55 7.70 -1.49
C VAL A 12 3.22 9.01 -1.04
N LEU A 13 4.24 8.94 -0.19
CA LEU A 13 5.00 10.13 0.23
C LEU A 13 5.68 10.83 -0.96
N LEU A 14 6.24 10.07 -1.91
CA LEU A 14 6.84 10.64 -3.13
C LEU A 14 5.80 11.34 -4.00
N GLU A 15 4.62 10.73 -4.19
CA GLU A 15 3.51 11.33 -4.95
C GLU A 15 2.98 12.61 -4.29
N ASN A 16 2.85 12.59 -2.96
CA ASN A 16 2.50 13.76 -2.18
C ASN A 16 3.52 14.87 -2.42
N LEU A 17 4.82 14.59 -2.27
CA LEU A 17 5.89 15.57 -2.52
C LEU A 17 5.88 16.14 -3.94
N LEU A 18 5.62 15.32 -4.97
CA LEU A 18 5.49 15.78 -6.35
C LEU A 18 4.31 16.72 -6.53
N THR A 19 3.18 16.43 -5.87
CA THR A 19 1.99 17.28 -5.87
C THR A 19 2.28 18.61 -5.17
N LEU A 20 2.95 18.57 -4.02
CA LEU A 20 3.33 19.76 -3.26
C LEU A 20 4.33 20.64 -4.02
N SER A 21 5.29 20.04 -4.73
CA SER A 21 6.30 20.77 -5.51
C SER A 21 5.68 21.58 -6.67
N LYS A 22 4.53 21.14 -7.19
CA LYS A 22 3.76 21.86 -8.23
C LYS A 22 3.03 23.09 -7.68
N GLU A 23 2.67 23.08 -6.40
CA GLU A 23 1.94 24.17 -5.77
C GLU A 23 2.90 25.34 -5.46
N GLN A 24 2.55 26.56 -5.88
CA GLN A 24 3.33 27.75 -5.53
C GLN A 24 3.04 28.17 -4.11
N ILE A 25 3.84 27.68 -3.16
CA ILE A 25 3.63 27.93 -1.75
C ILE A 25 4.76 28.80 -1.17
N GLY A 26 4.43 30.03 -0.81
CA GLY A 26 5.35 30.93 -0.11
C GLY A 26 5.37 30.69 1.41
N LEU A 27 5.76 29.50 1.89
CA LEU A 27 5.77 29.19 3.33
C LEU A 27 6.87 29.93 4.08
N VAL A 28 8.14 29.61 3.79
CA VAL A 28 9.34 30.14 4.48
C VAL A 28 10.52 30.16 3.49
N ARG A 29 11.52 31.02 3.74
CA ARG A 29 12.80 30.99 3.01
C ARG A 29 13.39 29.57 3.07
N ASN A 30 13.75 29.01 1.92
CA ASN A 30 14.27 27.65 1.69
C ASN A 30 13.27 26.47 1.75
N PHE A 31 11.97 26.70 2.00
CA PHE A 31 10.99 25.59 2.07
C PHE A 31 11.00 24.70 0.81
N LYS A 32 11.10 25.30 -0.38
CA LYS A 32 11.18 24.56 -1.65
C LYS A 32 12.44 23.70 -1.74
N ASN A 33 13.57 24.18 -1.23
CA ASN A 33 14.83 23.44 -1.24
C ASN A 33 14.76 22.26 -0.26
N ASP A 34 14.16 22.46 0.92
CA ASP A 34 13.97 21.39 1.89
C ASP A 34 13.04 20.30 1.34
N LEU A 35 11.99 20.68 0.60
CA LEU A 35 11.06 19.75 -0.05
C LEU A 35 11.75 18.94 -1.16
N GLU A 36 12.55 19.59 -2.02
CA GLU A 36 13.28 18.89 -3.08
C GLU A 36 14.34 17.95 -2.50
N LYS A 37 15.04 18.38 -1.45
CA LYS A 37 16.00 17.52 -0.74
C LYS A 37 15.29 16.31 -0.13
N LEU A 38 14.17 16.51 0.55
CA LEU A 38 13.40 15.42 1.13
C LEU A 38 12.96 14.41 0.05
N LYS A 39 12.46 14.90 -1.09
CA LYS A 39 12.11 14.04 -2.24
C LYS A 39 13.30 13.21 -2.74
N GLN A 40 14.48 13.81 -2.88
CA GLN A 40 15.69 13.10 -3.30
C GLN A 40 16.06 12.00 -2.30
N THR A 41 16.04 12.31 -1.00
CA THR A 41 16.39 11.34 0.05
C THR A 41 15.37 10.19 0.12
N ILE A 42 14.07 10.47 0.04
CA ILE A 42 13.03 9.42 0.00
C ILE A 42 13.19 8.55 -1.25
N SER A 43 13.55 9.13 -2.40
CA SER A 43 13.82 8.34 -3.62
C SER A 43 14.99 7.38 -3.42
N MET A 44 16.08 7.81 -2.80
CA MET A 44 17.21 6.92 -2.50
C MET A 44 16.81 5.80 -1.53
N VAL A 45 16.01 6.11 -0.52
CA VAL A 45 15.48 5.12 0.42
C VAL A 45 14.59 4.11 -0.28
N ASN A 46 13.74 4.56 -1.21
CA ASN A 46 12.89 3.69 -2.02
C ASN A 46 13.69 2.65 -2.81
N ASP A 47 14.86 3.02 -3.32
CA ASP A 47 15.71 2.10 -4.08
C ASP A 47 16.33 0.99 -3.23
N PHE A 48 16.48 1.21 -1.91
CA PHE A 48 16.97 0.19 -0.98
C PHE A 48 15.88 -0.79 -0.53
N LEU A 49 14.60 -0.46 -0.72
CA LEU A 49 13.48 -1.26 -0.21
C LEU A 49 13.48 -2.69 -0.77
N HIS A 50 13.83 -2.87 -2.04
CA HIS A 50 13.82 -4.18 -2.67
C HIS A 50 14.85 -5.14 -2.04
N ASP A 51 16.07 -4.65 -1.76
CA ASP A 51 17.09 -5.46 -1.08
C ASP A 51 16.72 -5.67 0.40
N ALA A 52 16.19 -4.62 1.06
CA ALA A 52 15.78 -4.69 2.45
C ALA A 52 14.66 -5.70 2.68
N GLU A 53 13.65 -5.76 1.82
CA GLU A 53 12.53 -6.69 1.92
C GLU A 53 12.98 -8.16 1.82
N LYS A 54 14.00 -8.45 1.00
CA LYS A 54 14.59 -9.80 0.92
C LYS A 54 15.40 -10.13 2.18
N ARG A 55 16.15 -9.16 2.70
CA ARG A 55 17.09 -9.37 3.80
C ARG A 55 16.46 -9.31 5.18
N GLN A 56 15.34 -8.61 5.37
CA GLN A 56 14.71 -8.40 6.69
C GLN A 56 14.28 -9.70 7.41
N VAL A 57 14.09 -10.79 6.66
CA VAL A 57 13.74 -12.09 7.25
C VAL A 57 14.93 -12.70 8.00
N ALA A 58 16.14 -12.53 7.47
CA ALA A 58 17.37 -13.12 8.02
C ALA A 58 18.20 -12.13 8.84
N ASP A 59 18.21 -10.85 8.47
CA ASP A 59 19.03 -9.80 9.07
C ASP A 59 18.20 -8.94 10.03
N ARG A 60 18.46 -9.08 11.33
CA ARG A 60 17.77 -8.32 12.39
C ARG A 60 18.05 -6.82 12.32
N ALA A 61 19.21 -6.40 11.80
CA ALA A 61 19.53 -4.99 11.67
C ALA A 61 18.74 -4.35 10.53
N VAL A 62 18.62 -5.05 9.40
CA VAL A 62 17.74 -4.63 8.29
C VAL A 62 16.28 -4.60 8.72
N LYS A 63 15.83 -5.60 9.50
CA LYS A 63 14.46 -5.58 10.06
C LYS A 63 14.19 -4.38 10.95
N ARG A 64 15.16 -3.97 11.77
CA ARG A 64 15.04 -2.76 12.59
C ARG A 64 14.98 -1.52 11.71
N TRP A 65 15.86 -1.42 10.71
CA TRP A 65 15.86 -0.33 9.75
C TRP A 65 14.51 -0.18 9.02
N MET A 66 13.90 -1.28 8.58
CA MET A 66 12.56 -1.28 7.95
C MET A 66 11.48 -0.74 8.89
N ARG A 67 11.52 -1.11 10.18
CA ARG A 67 10.56 -0.60 11.20
C ARG A 67 10.75 0.89 11.48
N ASP A 68 12.00 1.33 11.57
CA ASP A 68 12.32 2.75 11.79
C ASP A 68 11.87 3.59 10.58
N LEU A 69 12.04 3.04 9.37
CA LEU A 69 11.54 3.64 8.13
C LEU A 69 10.01 3.72 8.11
N GLU A 70 9.32 2.66 8.50
CA GLU A 70 7.85 2.64 8.60
C GLU A 70 7.35 3.73 9.57
N ALA A 71 7.93 3.81 10.76
CA ALA A 71 7.55 4.81 11.75
C ALA A 71 7.79 6.24 11.24
N LEU A 72 8.92 6.47 10.56
CA LEU A 72 9.22 7.77 9.97
C LEU A 72 8.29 8.10 8.80
N ALA A 73 7.91 7.12 7.99
CA ALA A 73 6.97 7.30 6.89
C ALA A 73 5.61 7.77 7.41
N PHE A 74 5.10 7.15 8.49
CA PHE A 74 3.87 7.58 9.14
C PHE A 74 3.98 9.00 9.72
N GLU A 75 5.11 9.35 10.33
CA GLU A 75 5.33 10.72 10.83
C GLU A 75 5.30 11.75 9.69
N ALA A 76 5.94 11.44 8.56
CA ALA A 76 5.96 12.31 7.39
C ALA A 76 4.58 12.45 6.73
N ASP A 77 3.83 11.35 6.64
CA ASP A 77 2.48 11.33 6.06
C ASP A 77 1.54 12.25 6.84
N ASN A 78 1.57 12.17 8.17
CA ASN A 78 0.80 13.05 9.05
C ASN A 78 1.09 14.55 8.80
N VAL A 79 2.35 14.91 8.53
CA VAL A 79 2.73 16.31 8.22
C VAL A 79 2.25 16.72 6.84
N PHE A 80 2.30 15.83 5.84
CA PHE A 80 1.77 16.11 4.51
C PHE A 80 0.25 16.18 4.49
N ASP A 81 -0.45 15.39 5.30
CA ASP A 81 -1.90 15.45 5.47
C ASP A 81 -2.35 16.78 6.09
N GLU A 82 -1.68 17.23 7.16
CA GLU A 82 -1.93 18.57 7.74
C GLU A 82 -1.78 19.63 6.65
N PHE A 83 -0.75 19.50 5.80
CA PHE A 83 -0.51 20.45 4.72
C PHE A 83 -1.55 20.39 3.59
N ASN A 84 -1.87 19.19 3.11
CA ASN A 84 -2.87 18.94 2.07
C ASN A 84 -4.24 19.44 2.50
N TYR A 85 -4.63 19.20 3.76
CA TYR A 85 -5.87 19.74 4.33
C TYR A 85 -5.94 21.26 4.16
N HIS A 86 -4.88 21.98 4.50
CA HIS A 86 -4.86 23.44 4.34
C HIS A 86 -4.86 23.87 2.86
N LEU A 87 -4.16 23.16 1.98
CA LEU A 87 -4.21 23.43 0.53
C LEU A 87 -5.62 23.21 -0.06
N LEU A 88 -6.30 22.14 0.34
CA LEU A 88 -7.67 21.85 -0.09
C LEU A 88 -8.65 22.87 0.48
N SER A 89 -8.48 23.29 1.74
CA SER A 89 -9.31 24.33 2.36
C SER A 89 -9.31 25.66 1.59
N LYS A 90 -8.20 25.98 0.90
CA LYS A 90 -8.11 27.12 -0.03
C LYS A 90 -8.96 26.93 -1.28
N LYS A 91 -9.02 25.70 -1.84
CA LYS A 91 -9.77 25.39 -3.08
C LYS A 91 -11.28 25.30 -2.83
N VAL A 92 -11.69 24.83 -1.65
CA VAL A 92 -13.10 24.63 -1.26
C VAL A 92 -13.62 25.81 -0.42
N GLY A 93 -13.12 27.03 -0.64
CA GLY A 93 -13.45 28.20 0.18
C GLY A 93 -14.96 28.41 0.43
N PRO A 94 -15.34 29.05 1.56
CA PRO A 94 -16.72 29.10 2.01
C PRO A 94 -17.63 29.69 0.93
N THR A 95 -18.65 28.93 0.53
CA THR A 95 -19.76 29.45 -0.25
C THR A 95 -20.49 30.47 0.62
N ARG A 96 -20.61 31.70 0.09
CA ARG A 96 -21.52 32.79 0.50
C ARG A 96 -20.95 33.88 1.42
N ASN A 97 -20.90 35.07 0.83
CA ASN A 97 -21.03 36.43 1.38
C ASN A 97 -20.30 36.77 2.68
N LYS A 98 -19.34 37.71 2.61
CA LYS A 98 -19.37 38.94 3.41
C LYS A 98 -18.28 39.91 2.99
N SER A 99 -18.75 41.09 2.62
CA SER A 99 -18.00 42.34 2.48
C SER A 99 -17.35 42.70 3.82
N VAL A 100 -16.08 42.35 4.03
CA VAL A 100 -15.24 42.98 5.06
C VAL A 100 -13.85 43.22 4.49
N LYS A 101 -13.36 44.42 4.73
CA LYS A 101 -12.19 45.09 4.15
C LYS A 101 -10.96 44.17 4.03
N LYS A 102 -10.38 44.19 2.82
CA LYS A 102 -9.08 43.63 2.45
C LYS A 102 -7.98 44.06 3.43
N LYS A 103 -7.57 43.19 4.35
CA LYS A 103 -6.18 43.21 4.84
C LYS A 103 -5.77 41.84 5.40
N VAL A 104 -4.77 41.28 4.72
CA VAL A 104 -3.98 40.09 5.07
C VAL A 104 -4.71 38.75 5.01
N GLN A 105 -5.07 38.33 3.79
CA GLN A 105 -5.43 36.94 3.51
C GLN A 105 -4.16 36.06 3.43
N SER A 106 -3.35 36.09 4.47
CA SER A 106 -2.30 35.09 4.67
C SER A 106 -2.99 33.84 5.18
N LEU A 107 -3.42 32.98 4.25
CA LEU A 107 -4.17 31.74 4.52
C LEU A 107 -3.46 30.77 5.46
N PHE A 108 -2.14 30.92 5.59
CA PHE A 108 -1.35 30.30 6.64
C PHE A 108 -0.88 31.38 7.61
N PRO A 109 -1.27 31.34 8.89
CA PRO A 109 -0.64 32.15 9.92
C PRO A 109 0.88 31.99 9.85
N PHE A 110 1.64 33.07 10.03
CA PHE A 110 3.11 33.00 9.93
C PHE A 110 3.70 31.95 10.89
N SER A 111 3.11 31.81 12.08
CA SER A 111 3.42 30.75 13.05
C SER A 111 3.25 29.34 12.47
N TYR A 112 2.19 29.09 11.71
CA TYR A 112 1.96 27.82 11.02
C TYR A 112 3.00 27.60 9.93
N ARG A 113 3.31 28.61 9.11
CA ARG A 113 4.34 28.49 8.07
C ARG A 113 5.69 28.09 8.66
N LEU A 114 6.06 28.73 9.78
CA LEU A 114 7.28 28.40 10.53
C LEU A 114 7.22 27.02 11.20
N LYS A 115 6.06 26.59 11.71
CA LYS A 115 5.87 25.23 12.25
C LYS A 115 6.11 24.20 11.15
N LEU A 116 5.44 24.35 10.01
CA LEU A 116 5.55 23.42 8.90
C LEU A 116 6.97 23.39 8.30
N GLY A 117 7.60 24.55 8.12
CA GLY A 117 9.00 24.61 7.67
C GLY A 117 9.95 23.88 8.62
N ARG A 118 9.74 23.98 9.94
CA ARG A 118 10.52 23.22 10.93
C ARG A 118 10.23 21.72 10.86
N SER A 119 8.97 21.32 10.72
CA SER A 119 8.58 19.91 10.61
C SER A 119 9.17 19.24 9.37
N ILE A 120 9.11 19.89 8.20
CA ILE A 120 9.74 19.37 6.97
C ILE A 120 11.25 19.24 7.13
N LYS A 121 11.89 20.22 7.78
CA LYS A 121 13.32 20.16 8.06
C LYS A 121 13.68 18.98 8.96
N ASP A 122 12.92 18.75 10.02
CA ASP A 122 13.11 17.63 10.94
C ASP A 122 12.94 16.27 10.23
N ILE A 123 11.88 16.11 9.44
CA ILE A 123 11.64 14.91 8.62
C ILE A 123 12.83 14.66 7.67
N ASN A 124 13.34 15.71 7.04
CA ASN A 124 14.47 15.61 6.13
C ASN A 124 15.76 15.14 6.83
N GLU A 125 16.03 15.65 8.03
CA GLU A 125 17.16 15.21 8.86
C GLU A 125 17.02 13.73 9.28
N LYS A 126 15.80 13.30 9.63
CA LYS A 126 15.51 11.89 9.98
C LYS A 126 15.66 10.95 8.77
N PHE A 127 15.12 11.31 7.61
CA PHE A 127 15.26 10.50 6.39
C PHE A 127 16.71 10.39 5.95
N GLU A 128 17.49 11.47 6.09
CA GLU A 128 18.93 11.44 5.83
C GLU A 128 19.64 10.44 6.75
N SER A 129 19.28 10.39 8.03
CA SER A 129 19.81 9.42 8.98
C SER A 129 19.48 7.98 8.58
N ILE A 130 18.23 7.72 8.18
CA ILE A 130 17.80 6.40 7.68
C ILE A 130 18.57 6.01 6.42
N ASN A 131 18.75 6.94 5.48
CA ASN A 131 19.49 6.72 4.24
C ASN A 131 20.98 6.37 4.51
N GLN A 132 21.60 7.05 5.48
CA GLN A 132 22.96 6.74 5.92
C GLN A 132 23.03 5.37 6.61
N MET A 133 22.03 5.02 7.41
CA MET A 133 21.96 3.71 8.05
C MET A 133 21.83 2.59 6.99
N ALA A 134 21.02 2.80 5.94
CA ALA A 134 20.89 1.87 4.83
C ALA A 134 22.24 1.58 4.17
N SER A 135 22.99 2.65 3.88
CA SER A 135 24.34 2.57 3.32
C SER A 135 25.30 1.79 4.25
N LYS A 136 25.25 2.04 5.57
CA LYS A 136 26.08 1.34 6.56
C LYS A 136 25.73 -0.14 6.70
N LEU A 137 24.47 -0.51 6.46
CA LEU A 137 24.02 -1.90 6.43
C LEU A 137 24.38 -2.61 5.11
N GLY A 138 24.98 -1.88 4.17
CA GLY A 138 25.33 -2.39 2.85
C GLY A 138 24.10 -2.78 2.03
N LEU A 139 22.96 -2.10 2.23
CA LEU A 139 21.80 -2.27 1.38
C LEU A 139 22.15 -1.83 -0.05
N GLN A 140 21.75 -2.65 -1.02
CA GLN A 140 22.04 -2.37 -2.42
C GLN A 140 20.91 -1.55 -3.04
N ASN A 141 21.27 -0.45 -3.71
CA ASN A 141 20.37 0.30 -4.60
C ASN A 141 20.28 -0.49 -5.91
N ILE A 142 19.50 -1.58 -5.89
CA ILE A 142 19.22 -2.34 -7.10
C ILE A 142 17.94 -1.75 -7.67
N ALA A 143 18.07 -0.65 -8.42
CA ALA A 143 17.03 -0.18 -9.33
C ALA A 143 16.78 -1.30 -10.35
N ALA A 144 15.87 -2.22 -10.03
CA ALA A 144 15.43 -3.37 -10.81
C ALA A 144 16.36 -3.68 -12.00
N GLN A 145 17.60 -4.11 -11.73
CA GLN A 145 18.39 -4.71 -12.79
C GLN A 145 17.57 -5.90 -13.23
N ALA A 146 17.09 -5.86 -14.48
CA ALA A 146 16.50 -7.01 -15.14
C ALA A 146 17.41 -8.20 -14.81
N PRO A 147 16.88 -9.28 -14.24
CA PRO A 147 17.72 -10.31 -13.66
C PRO A 147 18.65 -10.85 -14.74
N VAL A 148 19.96 -10.72 -14.53
CA VAL A 148 20.86 -11.75 -15.03
C VAL A 148 20.40 -13.00 -14.29
N TYR A 149 19.64 -13.84 -14.98
CA TYR A 149 19.16 -15.13 -14.52
C TYR A 149 20.36 -15.94 -14.02
N VAL A 150 20.65 -15.89 -12.73
CA VAL A 150 21.19 -17.05 -12.03
C VAL A 150 19.95 -17.80 -11.58
N ALA A 151 19.60 -18.83 -12.37
CA ALA A 151 18.48 -19.71 -12.10
C ALA A 151 18.65 -20.39 -10.73
N SER A 152 18.21 -19.73 -9.67
CA SER A 152 17.89 -20.39 -8.41
C SER A 152 16.56 -21.10 -8.62
N ALA A 153 16.58 -22.42 -8.48
CA ALA A 153 15.51 -23.36 -8.82
C ALA A 153 14.10 -22.82 -8.56
N SER A 154 13.40 -22.50 -9.65
CA SER A 154 12.00 -22.11 -9.66
C SER A 154 11.14 -23.26 -9.16
N ARG A 155 10.25 -22.98 -8.21
CA ARG A 155 9.03 -23.76 -8.04
C ARG A 155 8.23 -23.58 -9.34
N GLN A 156 8.09 -24.63 -10.14
CA GLN A 156 7.32 -24.57 -11.38
C GLN A 156 5.83 -24.40 -11.07
N THR A 157 5.26 -23.29 -11.50
CA THR A 157 3.82 -23.17 -11.77
C THR A 157 3.69 -23.03 -13.27
N ASP A 158 3.25 -24.12 -13.88
CA ASP A 158 3.03 -24.23 -15.32
C ASP A 158 1.85 -23.35 -15.73
N SER A 159 2.05 -22.45 -16.69
CA SER A 159 0.96 -21.68 -17.32
C SER A 159 0.75 -22.25 -18.72
N PHE A 160 -0.10 -23.27 -18.79
CA PHE A 160 -0.48 -23.95 -20.02
C PHE A 160 -1.24 -23.00 -20.96
N SER A 161 -0.79 -22.86 -22.20
CA SER A 161 -1.56 -22.24 -23.29
C SER A 161 -1.35 -23.01 -24.59
N GLU A 162 -1.74 -24.28 -24.57
CA GLU A 162 -2.39 -25.08 -25.64
C GLU A 162 -2.89 -26.35 -24.94
N ASP A 163 -4.18 -26.69 -25.05
CA ASP A 163 -4.72 -27.88 -24.37
C ASP A 163 -3.91 -29.13 -24.79
N PRO A 164 -3.28 -29.86 -23.86
CA PRO A 164 -2.51 -31.03 -24.23
C PRO A 164 -3.47 -32.10 -24.74
N ILE A 165 -3.20 -32.63 -25.93
CA ILE A 165 -3.97 -33.72 -26.53
C ILE A 165 -3.79 -34.97 -25.65
N PHE A 166 -4.77 -35.23 -24.78
CA PHE A 166 -4.82 -36.44 -23.96
C PHE A 166 -5.40 -37.59 -24.78
N LEU A 167 -4.54 -38.51 -25.24
CA LEU A 167 -4.95 -39.77 -25.87
C LEU A 167 -5.22 -40.83 -24.79
N GLY A 168 -6.29 -41.61 -24.92
CA GLY A 168 -6.63 -42.73 -24.03
C GLY A 168 -7.59 -42.41 -22.89
N ARG A 169 -8.18 -41.20 -22.85
CA ARG A 169 -9.24 -40.80 -21.89
C ARG A 169 -10.62 -40.70 -22.51
N GLU A 170 -10.79 -41.21 -23.73
CA GLU A 170 -12.04 -41.08 -24.49
C GLU A 170 -13.21 -41.77 -23.77
N GLU A 171 -12.94 -42.88 -23.09
CA GLU A 171 -13.92 -43.64 -22.31
C GLU A 171 -14.33 -42.92 -21.01
N ASP A 172 -13.36 -42.34 -20.28
CA ASP A 172 -13.61 -41.56 -19.06
C ASP A 172 -14.43 -40.29 -19.37
N VAL A 173 -14.11 -39.60 -20.46
CA VAL A 173 -14.86 -38.42 -20.92
C VAL A 173 -16.30 -38.81 -21.25
N SER A 174 -16.50 -39.93 -21.94
CA SER A 174 -17.85 -40.42 -22.27
C SER A 174 -18.66 -40.78 -21.03
N SER A 175 -18.04 -41.43 -20.04
CA SER A 175 -18.66 -41.78 -18.75
C SER A 175 -19.11 -40.55 -17.95
N ILE A 176 -18.26 -39.51 -17.91
CA ILE A 176 -18.59 -38.25 -17.23
C ILE A 176 -19.75 -37.55 -17.93
N VAL A 177 -19.72 -37.45 -19.27
CA VAL A 177 -20.78 -36.80 -20.06
C VAL A 177 -22.12 -37.53 -19.86
N GLU A 178 -22.13 -38.87 -19.87
CA GLU A 178 -23.34 -39.66 -19.62
C GLU A 178 -23.88 -39.44 -18.20
N THR A 179 -23.00 -39.38 -17.20
CA THR A 179 -23.37 -39.09 -15.81
C THR A 179 -23.99 -37.69 -15.67
N LEU A 180 -23.49 -36.69 -16.40
CA LEU A 180 -24.03 -35.33 -16.38
C LEU A 180 -25.40 -35.23 -17.06
N ILE A 181 -25.57 -35.89 -18.21
CA ILE A 181 -26.85 -35.91 -18.93
C ILE A 181 -27.93 -36.65 -18.13
N THR A 182 -27.55 -37.72 -17.43
CA THR A 182 -28.48 -38.47 -16.57
C THR A 182 -28.78 -37.75 -15.26
N ALA A 183 -27.87 -36.92 -14.74
CA ALA A 183 -28.12 -36.05 -13.60
C ALA A 183 -29.10 -34.91 -13.92
N ASP A 184 -29.02 -34.34 -15.13
CA ASP A 184 -29.94 -33.27 -15.56
C ASP A 184 -31.38 -33.80 -15.73
N LYS A 185 -31.54 -35.03 -16.23
CA LYS A 185 -32.84 -35.73 -16.30
C LYS A 185 -33.48 -36.02 -14.94
N LYS A 186 -32.73 -35.94 -13.82
CA LYS A 186 -33.26 -36.13 -12.46
C LYS A 186 -33.82 -34.84 -11.84
N LYS A 187 -33.77 -33.69 -12.54
CA LYS A 187 -34.35 -32.41 -12.08
C LYS A 187 -35.67 -32.02 -12.74
N THR A 188 -36.37 -32.94 -13.41
CA THR A 188 -37.77 -32.75 -13.80
C THR A 188 -38.69 -33.64 -12.96
N GLY A 189 -38.74 -33.38 -11.65
CA GLY A 189 -39.60 -34.12 -10.72
C GLY A 189 -39.84 -33.40 -9.41
N CYS A 190 -40.74 -32.40 -9.41
CA CYS A 190 -41.35 -31.70 -8.26
C CYS A 190 -40.40 -30.94 -7.32
N SER A 191 -40.79 -29.86 -6.63
CA SER A 191 -42.07 -29.18 -6.45
C SER A 191 -41.73 -27.71 -6.21
N SER A 192 -42.48 -26.80 -6.81
CA SER A 192 -42.36 -25.36 -6.59
C SER A 192 -42.87 -24.99 -5.20
N ASP A 193 -42.10 -25.21 -4.15
CA ASP A 193 -42.38 -24.65 -2.83
C ASP A 193 -41.10 -24.56 -1.99
N CYS A 194 -41.05 -23.56 -1.11
CA CYS A 194 -40.00 -23.23 -0.13
C CYS A 194 -38.98 -22.18 -0.59
N TRP A 195 -39.47 -20.97 -0.85
CA TRP A 195 -38.85 -19.80 -0.22
C TRP A 195 -39.32 -19.77 1.23
N ASP A 196 -38.38 -19.85 2.18
CA ASP A 196 -38.43 -19.48 3.60
C ASP A 196 -37.41 -20.39 4.32
N GLY A 197 -36.46 -19.95 5.12
CA GLY A 197 -36.11 -18.63 5.60
C GLY A 197 -34.70 -18.74 6.19
N TRP A 198 -33.83 -17.79 5.87
CA TRP A 198 -32.63 -17.56 6.65
C TRP A 198 -33.01 -16.75 7.88
N THR A 199 -33.29 -17.42 8.99
CA THR A 199 -33.21 -16.80 10.31
C THR A 199 -32.34 -17.64 11.24
N ARG A 200 -31.22 -17.00 11.54
CA ARG A 200 -30.28 -17.18 12.66
C ARG A 200 -31.02 -17.26 14.01
N GLU A 201 -30.34 -17.81 15.02
CA GLU A 201 -30.74 -18.06 16.42
C GLU A 201 -31.05 -19.57 16.64
N ASP A 202 -30.57 -20.28 17.66
CA ASP A 202 -29.83 -19.92 18.85
C ASP A 202 -29.28 -21.19 19.52
N ASN A 203 -28.19 -21.00 20.27
CA ASN A 203 -27.86 -21.63 21.56
C ASN A 203 -27.88 -23.17 21.77
N PHE A 204 -26.66 -23.67 21.99
CA PHE A 204 -26.18 -24.16 23.30
C PHE A 204 -26.95 -25.29 24.04
N SER A 205 -26.28 -26.47 24.07
CA SER A 205 -26.17 -27.44 25.20
C SER A 205 -27.40 -28.30 25.58
N PRO A 206 -27.25 -29.31 26.47
CA PRO A 206 -26.22 -30.36 26.62
C PRO A 206 -26.88 -31.77 26.85
N LYS A 207 -26.06 -32.77 27.25
CA LYS A 207 -26.43 -34.09 27.85
C LYS A 207 -26.77 -35.19 26.83
N SER A 208 -26.55 -36.48 27.05
CA SER A 208 -25.90 -37.25 28.13
C SER A 208 -25.77 -38.71 27.66
N VAL A 209 -24.83 -39.39 28.31
CA VAL A 209 -24.55 -40.84 28.41
C VAL A 209 -25.79 -41.76 28.44
N GLN A 210 -25.59 -42.98 27.91
CA GLN A 210 -26.12 -44.33 28.28
C GLN A 210 -26.53 -45.09 27.00
N SER A 211 -26.24 -46.38 26.80
CA SER A 211 -25.66 -47.46 27.62
C SER A 211 -25.00 -48.47 26.67
#